data_AF-A0A364JTN8-F1
#
_entry.id   AF-A0A364JTN8-F1
#
_cell.length_a   1.000
_cell.length_b   1.000
_cell.length_c   1.000
_cell.angle_alpha   90.00
_cell.angle_beta   90.00
_cell.angle_gamma   90.00
#
_symmetry.space_group_name_H-M   'P 1'
#
loop_
_entity.id
_entity.type
_entity.pdbx_description
1 polymer ?
#
loop_
_entity_poly.entity_id
_entity_poly.type
_entity_poly.pdbx_seq_one_letter_code
_entity_poly.pdbx_strand_id
1 'polypeptide(L)'
;MSDNGWDHPQTITFGANAMFNYRLCVGLIESGALTQQQAATIMLAAANDVRSGTEDGVSADFGEKIASRYEVFAGWLLGKQTNF
;
A
#
# COMPACT_ATOMS: atom_id res chain seq x y z
N MET A 1 6.71 24.44 -8.89
CA MET A 1 6.11 23.94 -7.63
C MET A 1 6.04 22.44 -7.78
N SER A 2 6.65 21.68 -6.87
CA SER A 2 6.61 20.22 -6.92
C SER A 2 5.14 19.81 -6.74
N ASP A 3 4.51 19.38 -7.82
CA ASP A 3 3.23 18.69 -7.72
C ASP A 3 3.51 17.36 -7.01
N ASN A 4 3.37 17.39 -5.69
CA ASN A 4 3.52 16.26 -4.80
C ASN A 4 2.51 15.15 -5.18
N GLY A 5 1.53 15.42 -6.05
CA GLY A 5 0.53 14.46 -6.53
C GLY A 5 -0.29 13.85 -5.39
N TRP A 6 -0.18 14.43 -4.19
CA TRP A 6 -0.94 14.11 -2.99
C TRP A 6 -2.06 15.11 -2.75
N ASP A 7 -2.09 16.23 -3.49
CA ASP A 7 -3.08 17.29 -3.34
C ASP A 7 -4.44 16.96 -4.03
N HIS A 8 -4.52 15.82 -4.72
CA HIS A 8 -5.76 15.36 -5.34
C HIS A 8 -6.66 14.61 -4.34
N PRO A 9 -7.96 14.92 -4.22
CA PRO A 9 -8.88 14.23 -3.29
C PRO A 9 -8.86 12.70 -3.41
N GLN A 10 -8.58 12.17 -4.59
CA GLN A 10 -8.45 10.73 -4.84
C GLN A 10 -7.31 10.09 -4.03
N THR A 11 -6.21 10.80 -3.79
CA THR A 11 -5.04 10.30 -3.04
C THR A 11 -5.39 10.04 -1.57
N ILE A 12 -6.26 10.87 -0.98
CA ILE A 12 -6.76 10.72 0.39
C ILE A 12 -7.59 9.44 0.50
N THR A 13 -8.47 9.20 -0.48
CA THR A 13 -9.27 7.96 -0.53
C THR A 13 -8.38 6.72 -0.67
N PHE A 14 -7.36 6.76 -1.53
CA PHE A 14 -6.42 5.65 -1.68
C PHE A 14 -5.58 5.43 -0.43
N GLY A 15 -5.09 6.50 0.21
CA GLY A 15 -4.35 6.42 1.47
C GLY A 15 -5.19 5.80 2.58
N ALA A 16 -6.46 6.21 2.69
CA ALA A 16 -7.40 5.63 3.65
C ALA A 16 -7.68 4.15 3.36
N ASN A 17 -7.83 3.77 2.08
CA ASN A 17 -8.03 2.38 1.68
C ASN A 17 -6.80 1.50 2.01
N ALA A 18 -5.60 1.95 1.65
CA ALA A 18 -4.37 1.24 1.94
C ALA A 18 -4.14 1.09 3.47
N MET A 19 -4.46 2.12 4.25
CA MET A 19 -4.39 2.05 5.72
C MET A 19 -5.44 1.09 6.30
N PHE A 20 -6.65 1.06 5.75
CA PHE A 20 -7.67 0.07 6.13
C PHE A 20 -7.17 -1.35 5.87
N ASN A 21 -6.60 -1.61 4.69
CA ASN A 21 -6.03 -2.91 4.34
C ASN A 21 -4.94 -3.31 5.34
N TYR A 22 -4.07 -2.37 5.74
CA TYR A 22 -3.05 -2.63 6.76
C TYR A 22 -3.65 -3.01 8.10
N ARG A 23 -4.65 -2.26 8.58
CA ARG A 23 -5.32 -2.56 9.86
C ARG A 23 -6.08 -3.88 9.82
N LEU A 24 -6.67 -4.23 8.68
CA LEU A 24 -7.29 -5.54 8.48
C LEU A 24 -6.25 -6.66 8.58
N CYS A 25 -5.11 -6.52 7.90
CA CYS A 25 -4.00 -7.48 8.01
C CYS A 25 -3.50 -7.63 9.46
N VAL A 26 -3.35 -6.53 10.21
CA VAL A 26 -3.00 -6.58 11.63
C VAL A 26 -4.02 -7.36 12.45
N GLY A 27 -5.32 -7.08 12.28
CA GLY A 27 -6.37 -7.81 12.99
C GLY A 27 -6.42 -9.31 12.64
N LEU A 28 -6.10 -9.67 11.39
CA LEU A 28 -5.99 -11.07 10.94
C LEU A 28 -4.75 -11.78 11.50
N ILE A 29 -3.66 -11.05 11.75
CA ILE A 29 -2.50 -11.59 12.45
C ILE A 29 -2.83 -11.82 13.92
N GLU A 30 -3.47 -10.84 14.58
CA GLU A 30 -3.85 -10.93 16.00
C GLU A 30 -4.84 -12.08 16.27
N SER A 31 -5.72 -12.39 15.31
CA SER A 31 -6.63 -13.54 15.39
C SER A 31 -5.97 -14.88 15.06
N GLY A 32 -4.71 -14.89 14.60
CA GLY A 32 -4.00 -16.08 14.16
C GLY A 32 -4.41 -16.60 12.77
N ALA A 33 -5.25 -15.86 12.03
CA ALA A 33 -5.69 -16.23 10.69
C ALA A 33 -4.57 -16.07 9.64
N LEU A 34 -3.65 -15.12 9.86
CA LEU A 34 -2.48 -14.90 9.02
C LEU A 34 -1.20 -14.84 9.85
N THR A 35 -0.10 -15.28 9.25
CA THR A 35 1.25 -14.91 9.72
C THR A 35 1.64 -13.52 9.21
N GLN A 36 2.60 -12.87 9.87
CA GLN A 36 3.18 -11.59 9.42
C GLN A 36 3.68 -11.69 7.97
N GLN A 37 4.33 -12.81 7.61
CA GLN A 37 4.84 -13.03 6.26
C GLN A 37 3.72 -13.12 5.23
N GLN A 38 2.64 -13.85 5.51
CA GLN A 38 1.48 -13.92 4.61
C GLN A 38 0.81 -12.57 4.42
N ALA A 39 0.64 -11.81 5.50
CA ALA A 39 0.08 -10.47 5.43
C ALA A 39 0.95 -9.51 4.59
N ALA A 40 2.28 -9.56 4.76
CA ALA A 40 3.20 -8.78 3.95
C ALA A 40 3.16 -9.19 2.47
N THR A 41 3.07 -10.48 2.17
CA THR A 41 2.92 -10.96 0.79
C THR A 41 1.64 -10.45 0.14
N ILE A 42 0.51 -10.42 0.86
CA ILE A 42 -0.75 -9.86 0.35
C ILE A 42 -0.59 -8.38 0.00
N MET A 43 0.09 -7.60 0.84
CA MET A 43 0.37 -6.19 0.56
C MET A 43 1.23 -6.00 -0.69
N LEU A 44 2.27 -6.82 -0.86
CA LEU A 44 3.12 -6.77 -2.06
C LEU A 44 2.37 -7.19 -3.32
N ALA A 45 1.46 -8.17 -3.22
CA ALA A 45 0.59 -8.54 -4.32
C ALA A 45 -0.32 -7.37 -4.72
N ALA A 46 -0.94 -6.70 -3.75
CA ALA A 46 -1.76 -5.51 -4.02
C ALA A 46 -0.96 -4.38 -4.67
N ALA A 47 0.30 -4.17 -4.27
CA ALA A 47 1.18 -3.20 -4.92
C ALA A 47 1.41 -3.52 -6.41
N ASN A 48 1.64 -4.79 -6.73
CA ASN A 48 1.85 -5.25 -8.11
C ASN A 48 0.56 -5.16 -8.95
N ASP A 49 -0.59 -5.48 -8.37
CA ASP A 49 -1.89 -5.33 -9.04
C ASP A 49 -2.17 -3.86 -9.40
N VAL A 50 -1.85 -2.94 -8.48
CA VAL A 50 -1.97 -1.49 -8.75
C VAL A 50 -1.03 -1.05 -9.88
N ARG A 51 0.24 -1.47 -9.87
CA ARG A 51 1.20 -1.13 -10.94
C ARG A 51 0.72 -1.63 -12.29
N SER A 52 0.44 -2.92 -12.40
CA SER A 52 0.00 -3.55 -13.65
C SER A 52 -1.30 -2.93 -14.17
N GLY A 53 -2.24 -2.58 -13.29
CA GLY A 53 -3.50 -1.91 -13.68
C GLY A 53 -3.33 -0.45 -14.15
N THR A 54 -2.15 0.15 -13.95
CA THR A 54 -1.87 1.56 -14.31
C THR A 54 -0.76 1.72 -15.34
N GLU A 55 -0.12 0.62 -15.77
CA GLU A 55 1.06 0.58 -16.63
C GLU A 55 0.81 1.17 -18.03
N ASP A 56 -0.41 1.01 -18.56
CA ASP A 56 -0.77 1.42 -19.93
C ASP A 56 -1.32 2.87 -20.05
N GLY A 57 -1.20 3.72 -19.02
CA GLY A 57 -1.88 5.02 -18.98
C GLY A 57 -1.06 6.22 -18.47
N VAL A 58 -1.64 7.42 -18.62
CA VAL A 58 -1.15 8.73 -18.06
C VAL A 58 -1.01 8.70 -16.53
N SER A 59 -1.51 7.63 -15.90
CA SER A 59 -1.56 7.38 -14.47
C SER A 59 -0.47 6.47 -13.92
N ALA A 60 0.54 6.07 -14.70
CA ALA A 60 1.63 5.21 -14.22
C ALA A 60 2.34 5.78 -12.98
N ASP A 61 2.67 7.08 -12.98
CA ASP A 61 3.26 7.77 -11.82
C ASP A 61 2.34 7.77 -10.59
N PHE A 62 1.03 7.87 -10.82
CA PHE A 62 0.03 7.82 -9.76
C PHE A 62 -0.12 6.40 -9.20
N GLY A 63 -0.12 5.39 -10.07
CA GLY A 63 -0.11 3.98 -9.71
C GLY A 63 1.11 3.63 -8.86
N GLU A 64 2.30 4.10 -9.24
CA GLU A 64 3.54 3.87 -8.46
C GLU A 64 3.45 4.52 -7.07
N LYS A 65 2.90 5.73 -6.97
CA LYS A 65 2.69 6.39 -5.66
C LYS A 65 1.73 5.60 -4.75
N ILE A 66 0.74 4.92 -5.31
CA ILE A 66 -0.16 4.06 -4.53
C ILE A 66 0.53 2.74 -4.18
N ALA A 67 1.17 2.09 -5.14
CA ALA A 67 1.86 0.81 -4.96
C ALA A 67 2.95 0.90 -3.87
N SER A 68 3.75 1.97 -3.89
CA SER A 68 4.78 2.21 -2.88
C SER A 68 4.23 2.32 -1.45
N ARG A 69 2.97 2.76 -1.25
CA ARG A 69 2.34 2.75 0.08
C ARG A 69 2.05 1.35 0.58
N TYR A 70 1.58 0.47 -0.29
CA TYR A 70 1.40 -0.94 0.05
C TYR A 70 2.72 -1.60 0.43
N GLU A 71 3.82 -1.28 -0.26
CA GLU A 71 5.16 -1.78 0.06
C GLU A 71 5.67 -1.27 1.41
N VAL A 72 5.42 0.00 1.74
CA VAL A 72 5.74 0.54 3.07
C VAL A 72 4.99 -0.22 4.16
N PHE A 73 3.70 -0.50 3.97
CA PHE A 73 2.91 -1.27 4.93
C PHE A 73 3.34 -2.73 5.02
N ALA A 74 3.74 -3.35 3.91
CA ALA A 74 4.37 -4.67 3.92
C ALA A 74 5.65 -4.65 4.79
N GLY A 75 6.47 -3.60 4.66
CA GLY A 75 7.63 -3.36 5.51
C GLY A 75 7.26 -3.28 7.00
N TRP A 76 6.22 -2.53 7.36
CA TRP A 76 5.75 -2.40 8.75
C TRP A 76 5.27 -3.73 9.34
N LEU A 77 4.54 -4.54 8.56
CA LEU A 77 4.10 -5.87 8.98
C LEU A 77 5.27 -6.80 9.29
N LEU A 78 6.42 -6.60 8.62
CA LEU A 78 7.66 -7.34 8.84
C LEU A 78 8.59 -6.69 9.88
N GLY A 79 8.13 -5.63 10.57
CA GLY A 79 8.93 -4.93 11.58
C GLY A 79 10.04 -4.04 11.01
N LYS A 80 10.04 -3.76 9.70
CA LYS A 80 10.97 -2.79 9.10
C LYS A 80 10.44 -1.38 9.40
N GLN A 81 11.06 -0.70 10.36
CA GLN A 81 10.85 0.74 10.56
C GLN A 81 11.29 1.50 9.29
N THR A 82 10.36 2.21 8.66
CA THR A 82 10.70 3.25 7.68
C THR A 82 10.79 4.58 8.42
N ASN A 83 11.97 5.19 8.39
CA ASN A 83 12.15 6.58 8.84
C ASN A 83 11.34 7.47 7.89
N PHE A 84 10.41 8.23 8.45
CA PHE A 84 9.60 9.22 7.74
C PHE A 84 10.41 10.49 7.45
#